data_AF-A0AA42UBC3-F1
#
_entry.id   AF-A0AA42UBC3-F1
#
_cell.length_a   1.000
_cell.length_b   1.000
_cell.length_c   1.000
_cell.angle_alpha   90.00
_cell.angle_beta   90.00
_cell.angle_gamma   90.00
#
_symmetry.space_group_name_H-M   'P 1'
#
loop_
_entity.id
_entity.type
_entity.pdbx_description
1 polymer ?
#
loop_
_entity_poly.entity_id
_entity_poly.type
_entity_poly.pdbx_seq_one_letter_code
_entity_poly.pdbx_strand_id
1 'polypeptide(L)'
;MKKSRFTDSQIMTILKQAEAGTPVPELCREHGFSSASFYKWRSKFGGMDASLMARLKELEDENRRLKKMYAEERLKAEVIQEAMFKKVVRPSQRRQMARHAVSTQQISIRLACQIFSVSETCYRYLPRLSVENQRIAGWLLRITGSQRNWGFGLCFLYLRNVKGFRWNHKRVYRIYCELSLNMRIKPKKRLKRDKPEPLAVPEYSNECWSMDFMHDQLSDGRSVRLLNIIDDFNREALAIEVDFSLPSSRVKRTLEQIIEWRGKPAAIRCDNGPEYTSHELINWAEDNGIKLNFIQPGNPQQNAYIERYNRTVRYDWLGQYLFCSLDELQRYATEWQWFYNHERPNMALGGYTPRQHELRTA
;
A
#
# COMPACT_ATOMS: atom_id res chain seq x y z
N MET A 1 41.79 -16.07 45.14
CA MET A 1 42.97 -16.95 45.36
C MET A 1 44.15 -16.10 45.78
N LYS A 2 44.92 -16.50 46.80
CA LYS A 2 46.17 -15.82 47.20
C LYS A 2 47.14 -15.84 46.00
N LYS A 3 47.72 -14.70 45.64
CA LYS A 3 48.71 -14.61 44.54
C LYS A 3 49.98 -15.36 44.98
N SER A 4 50.49 -16.24 44.12
CA SER A 4 51.78 -16.93 44.34
C SER A 4 52.91 -15.91 44.47
N ARG A 5 53.89 -16.19 45.34
CA ARG A 5 55.09 -15.34 45.54
C ARG A 5 56.05 -15.40 44.35
N PHE A 6 56.03 -16.50 43.60
CA PHE A 6 56.84 -16.69 42.40
C PHE A 6 55.94 -16.66 41.17
N THR A 7 56.40 -15.97 40.12
CA THR A 7 55.78 -16.01 38.78
C THR A 7 56.12 -17.32 38.08
N ASP A 8 55.27 -17.76 37.16
CA ASP A 8 55.47 -19.03 36.43
C ASP A 8 56.80 -19.03 35.65
N SER A 9 57.27 -17.87 35.16
CA SER A 9 58.59 -17.76 34.50
C SER A 9 59.76 -17.95 35.48
N GLN A 10 59.68 -17.40 36.70
CA GLN A 10 60.70 -17.59 37.74
C GLN A 10 60.78 -19.05 38.18
N ILE A 11 59.63 -19.71 38.35
CA ILE A 11 59.58 -21.14 38.70
C ILE A 11 60.31 -21.98 37.63
N MET A 12 60.13 -21.64 36.35
CA MET A 12 60.77 -22.35 35.24
C MET A 12 62.29 -22.16 35.18
N THR A 13 62.78 -20.94 35.41
CA THR A 13 64.23 -20.69 35.47
C THR A 13 64.89 -21.54 36.56
N ILE A 14 64.25 -21.65 37.72
CA ILE A 14 64.71 -22.46 38.85
C ILE A 14 64.68 -23.96 38.51
N LEU A 15 63.65 -24.44 37.83
CA LEU A 15 63.58 -25.85 37.38
C LEU A 15 64.67 -26.18 36.34
N LYS A 16 64.97 -25.26 35.42
CA LYS A 16 66.06 -25.44 34.44
C LYS A 16 67.44 -25.46 35.11
N GLN A 17 67.68 -24.65 36.13
CA GLN A 17 68.92 -24.69 36.91
C GLN A 17 69.10 -26.07 37.58
N ALA A 18 68.02 -26.65 38.10
CA ALA A 18 68.06 -28.01 38.66
C ALA A 18 68.33 -29.09 37.60
N GLU A 19 67.75 -28.95 36.39
CA GLU A 19 68.00 -29.85 35.26
C GLU A 19 69.42 -29.71 34.70
N ALA A 20 70.03 -28.52 34.81
CA ALA A 20 71.42 -28.24 34.45
C ALA A 20 72.44 -28.75 35.48
N GLY A 21 71.99 -29.35 36.60
CA GLY A 21 72.83 -30.06 37.55
C GLY A 21 72.97 -29.42 38.94
N THR A 22 72.31 -28.29 39.22
CA THR A 22 72.36 -27.68 40.56
C THR A 22 71.54 -28.51 41.57
N PRO A 23 72.10 -28.88 42.75
CA PRO A 23 71.38 -29.64 43.76
C PRO A 23 70.11 -28.92 44.28
N VAL A 24 68.97 -29.63 44.31
CA VAL A 24 67.68 -29.10 44.78
C VAL A 24 67.75 -28.44 46.17
N PRO A 25 68.49 -28.97 47.18
CA PRO A 25 68.60 -28.33 48.49
C PRO A 25 69.28 -26.94 48.46
N GLU A 26 70.14 -26.69 47.46
CA GLU A 26 70.84 -25.43 47.27
C GLU A 26 69.89 -24.37 46.69
N LEU A 27 69.15 -24.72 45.64
CA LEU A 27 68.12 -23.86 45.04
C LEU A 27 67.01 -23.48 46.03
N CYS A 28 66.63 -24.41 46.92
CA CYS A 28 65.65 -24.15 47.98
C CYS A 28 66.14 -23.07 48.97
N ARG A 29 67.45 -23.07 49.30
CA ARG A 29 68.07 -22.08 50.19
C ARG A 29 68.24 -20.73 49.50
N GLU A 30 68.70 -20.73 48.25
CA GLU A 30 68.99 -19.53 47.48
C GLU A 30 67.73 -18.70 47.20
N HIS A 31 66.64 -19.36 46.78
CA HIS A 31 65.42 -18.68 46.39
C HIS A 31 64.33 -18.67 47.49
N GLY A 32 64.55 -19.36 48.61
CA GLY A 32 63.68 -19.31 49.79
C GLY A 32 62.32 -20.00 49.59
N PHE A 33 62.33 -21.25 49.11
CA PHE A 33 61.15 -22.13 49.03
C PHE A 33 61.46 -23.53 49.56
N SER A 34 60.44 -24.32 49.90
CA SER A 34 60.63 -25.68 50.43
C SER A 34 60.85 -26.72 49.33
N SER A 35 61.59 -27.79 49.62
CA SER A 35 61.78 -28.91 48.68
C SER A 35 60.44 -29.52 48.20
N ALA A 36 59.42 -29.55 49.06
CA ALA A 36 58.07 -29.98 48.68
C ALA A 36 57.43 -29.07 47.61
N SER A 37 57.70 -27.76 47.66
CA SER A 37 57.25 -26.81 46.63
C SER A 37 57.97 -27.04 45.31
N PHE A 38 59.27 -27.35 45.35
CA PHE A 38 60.06 -27.70 44.17
C PHE A 38 59.49 -28.91 43.42
N TYR A 39 59.25 -30.03 44.11
CA TYR A 39 58.72 -31.22 43.44
C TYR A 39 57.28 -31.03 42.94
N LYS A 40 56.46 -30.20 43.62
CA LYS A 40 55.15 -29.77 43.09
C LYS A 40 55.29 -28.94 41.82
N TRP A 41 56.26 -28.02 41.76
CA TRP A 41 56.55 -27.25 40.56
C TRP A 41 57.10 -28.14 39.44
N ARG A 42 58.02 -29.07 39.75
CA ARG A 42 58.56 -30.04 38.78
C ARG A 42 57.49 -30.95 38.22
N SER A 43 56.52 -31.39 39.02
CA SER A 43 55.37 -32.17 38.54
C SER A 43 54.42 -31.36 37.65
N LYS A 44 54.27 -30.05 37.91
CA LYS A 44 53.33 -29.18 37.19
C LYS A 44 53.93 -28.58 35.92
N PHE A 45 55.22 -28.28 35.92
CA PHE A 45 55.90 -27.51 34.88
C PHE A 45 57.16 -28.20 34.32
N GLY A 46 57.59 -29.34 34.89
CA GLY A 46 58.73 -30.10 34.39
C GLY A 46 58.50 -30.58 32.96
N GLY A 47 59.49 -30.38 32.09
CA GLY A 47 59.40 -30.71 30.67
C GLY A 47 58.68 -29.67 29.79
N MET A 48 58.14 -28.58 30.35
CA MET A 48 57.65 -27.43 29.56
C MET A 48 58.75 -26.40 29.38
N ASP A 49 58.88 -25.81 28.19
CA ASP A 49 59.73 -24.64 27.97
C ASP A 49 58.92 -23.34 28.14
N ALA A 50 59.60 -22.21 28.36
CA ALA A 50 58.96 -20.89 28.47
C ALA A 50 58.09 -20.54 27.24
N SER A 51 58.49 -21.05 26.07
CA SER A 51 57.72 -20.97 24.81
C SER A 51 56.38 -21.71 24.87
N LEU A 52 56.33 -22.92 25.44
CA LEU A 52 55.11 -23.72 25.60
C LEU A 52 54.13 -23.10 26.60
N MET A 53 54.62 -22.51 27.69
CA MET A 53 53.77 -21.80 28.67
C MET A 53 53.15 -20.53 28.10
N ALA A 54 53.93 -19.76 27.31
CA ALA A 54 53.39 -18.61 26.59
C ALA A 54 52.26 -19.03 25.63
N ARG A 55 52.45 -20.15 24.91
CA ARG A 55 51.44 -20.72 24.02
C ARG A 55 50.20 -21.22 24.77
N LEU A 56 50.37 -21.86 25.92
CA LEU A 56 49.24 -22.29 26.76
C LEU A 56 48.41 -21.10 27.26
N LYS A 57 49.06 -20.03 27.71
CA LYS A 57 48.36 -18.81 28.14
C LYS A 57 47.59 -18.14 27.00
N GLU A 58 48.20 -18.08 25.81
CA GLU A 58 47.52 -17.59 24.60
C GLU A 58 46.29 -18.42 24.26
N LEU A 59 46.41 -19.76 24.31
CA LEU A 59 45.29 -20.69 24.09
C LEU A 59 44.21 -20.58 25.17
N GLU A 60 44.57 -20.29 26.43
CA GLU A 60 43.60 -20.05 27.51
C GLU A 60 42.82 -18.74 27.29
N ASP A 61 43.51 -17.67 26.87
CA ASP A 61 42.88 -16.39 26.55
C ASP A 61 42.00 -16.50 25.31
N GLU A 62 42.43 -17.24 24.28
CA GLU A 62 41.63 -17.56 23.12
C GLU A 62 40.40 -18.40 23.48
N ASN A 63 40.56 -19.44 24.29
CA ASN A 63 39.42 -20.22 24.81
C ASN A 63 38.44 -19.36 25.61
N ARG A 64 38.92 -18.40 26.40
CA ARG A 64 38.06 -17.47 27.13
C ARG A 64 37.27 -16.58 26.17
N ARG A 65 37.92 -16.07 25.12
CA ARG A 65 37.27 -15.29 24.06
C ARG A 65 36.23 -16.11 23.30
N LEU A 66 36.57 -17.34 22.91
CA LEU A 66 35.69 -18.27 22.20
C LEU A 66 34.47 -18.65 23.04
N LYS A 67 34.65 -18.97 24.33
CA LYS A 67 33.52 -19.26 25.24
C LYS A 67 32.57 -18.07 25.36
N LYS A 68 33.11 -16.86 25.48
CA LYS A 68 32.30 -15.64 25.51
C LYS A 68 31.53 -15.44 24.21
N MET A 69 32.20 -15.57 23.07
CA MET A 69 31.59 -15.43 21.74
C MET A 69 30.50 -16.48 21.52
N TYR A 70 30.75 -17.74 21.88
CA TYR A 70 29.78 -18.82 21.78
C TYR A 70 28.54 -18.58 22.66
N ALA A 71 28.74 -18.13 23.91
CA ALA A 71 27.62 -17.80 24.79
C ALA A 71 26.75 -16.65 24.23
N GLU A 72 27.39 -15.58 23.71
CA GLU A 72 26.69 -14.47 23.06
C GLU A 72 25.94 -14.93 21.80
N GLU A 73 26.56 -15.74 20.96
CA GLU A 73 25.96 -16.21 19.71
C GLU A 73 24.81 -17.20 19.95
N ARG A 74 24.98 -18.09 20.93
CA ARG A 74 23.93 -19.02 21.36
C ARG A 74 22.71 -18.30 21.90
N LEU A 75 22.89 -17.27 22.73
CA LEU A 75 21.80 -16.45 23.23
C LEU A 75 21.03 -15.80 22.06
N LYS A 76 21.73 -15.23 21.06
CA LYS A 76 21.08 -14.67 19.87
C LYS A 76 20.26 -15.73 19.12
N ALA A 77 20.79 -16.94 18.96
CA ALA A 77 20.09 -18.03 18.27
C ALA A 77 18.82 -18.46 19.00
N GLU A 78 18.87 -18.59 20.33
CA GLU A 78 17.71 -18.91 21.17
C GLU A 78 16.63 -17.82 21.07
N VAL A 79 17.02 -16.54 21.17
CA VAL A 79 16.10 -15.40 20.99
C VAL A 79 15.42 -15.42 19.62
N ILE A 80 16.18 -15.72 18.56
CA ILE A 80 15.65 -15.78 17.19
C ILE A 80 14.68 -16.94 17.04
N GLN A 81 14.99 -18.12 17.56
CA GLN A 81 14.11 -19.28 17.47
C GLN A 81 12.79 -19.07 18.20
N GLU A 82 12.82 -18.51 19.41
CA GLU A 82 11.59 -18.20 20.16
C GLU A 82 10.74 -17.12 19.47
N ALA A 83 11.39 -16.15 18.80
CA ALA A 83 10.67 -15.05 18.16
C ALA A 83 10.16 -15.40 16.74
N MET A 84 10.78 -16.35 16.03
CA MET A 84 10.46 -16.68 14.63
C MET A 84 9.39 -17.76 14.48
N PHE A 85 8.15 -17.45 14.89
CA PHE A 85 6.99 -18.26 14.50
C PHE A 85 6.53 -18.01 13.04
N LYS A 86 6.89 -16.87 12.43
CA LYS A 86 6.56 -16.50 11.03
C LYS A 86 7.65 -15.64 10.39
N LYS A 87 7.73 -15.65 9.04
CA LYS A 87 8.66 -14.81 8.26
C LYS A 87 8.39 -13.32 8.49
N VAL A 88 9.29 -12.63 9.19
CA VAL A 88 9.15 -11.20 9.50
C VAL A 88 9.96 -10.33 8.53
N VAL A 89 9.25 -9.72 7.58
CA VAL A 89 9.86 -8.96 6.47
C VAL A 89 9.79 -7.44 6.71
N ARG A 90 8.86 -6.94 7.53
CA ARG A 90 8.63 -5.49 7.68
C ARG A 90 9.41 -4.89 8.86
N PRO A 91 10.05 -3.71 8.69
CA PRO A 91 10.77 -3.03 9.78
C PRO A 91 9.93 -2.75 11.03
N SER A 92 8.63 -2.47 10.87
CA SER A 92 7.70 -2.24 11.99
C SER A 92 7.49 -3.47 12.87
N GLN A 93 7.43 -4.65 12.24
CA GLN A 93 7.29 -5.93 12.93
C GLN A 93 8.58 -6.31 13.65
N ARG A 94 9.74 -6.14 12.99
CA ARG A 94 11.06 -6.35 13.62
C ARG A 94 11.25 -5.48 14.85
N ARG A 95 10.79 -4.23 14.81
CA ARG A 95 10.78 -3.35 15.99
C ARG A 95 9.90 -3.88 17.11
N GLN A 96 8.70 -4.38 16.81
CA GLN A 96 7.83 -5.00 17.82
C GLN A 96 8.49 -6.22 18.47
N MET A 97 9.14 -7.08 17.68
CA MET A 97 9.89 -8.22 18.18
C MET A 97 11.04 -7.80 19.11
N ALA A 98 11.81 -6.78 18.73
CA ALA A 98 12.87 -6.23 19.58
C ALA A 98 12.32 -5.72 20.92
N ARG A 99 11.16 -5.05 20.92
CA ARG A 99 10.51 -4.61 22.17
C ARG A 99 10.06 -5.79 23.03
N HIS A 100 9.46 -6.80 22.40
CA HIS A 100 9.02 -8.01 23.08
C HIS A 100 10.19 -8.80 23.69
N ALA A 101 11.30 -8.95 22.98
CA ALA A 101 12.47 -9.66 23.50
C ALA A 101 13.09 -8.93 24.70
N VAL A 102 13.16 -7.59 24.66
CA VAL A 102 13.60 -6.80 25.83
C VAL A 102 12.67 -7.00 27.03
N SER A 103 11.35 -7.05 26.83
CA SER A 103 10.39 -7.24 27.93
C SER A 103 10.38 -8.66 28.50
N THR A 104 10.53 -9.68 27.65
CA THR A 104 10.32 -11.09 28.02
C THR A 104 11.62 -11.76 28.47
N GLN A 105 12.74 -11.46 27.81
CA GLN A 105 14.02 -12.16 28.00
C GLN A 105 15.07 -11.32 28.74
N GLN A 106 14.69 -10.14 29.25
CA GLN A 106 15.57 -9.21 30.01
C GLN A 106 16.89 -8.86 29.31
N ILE A 107 16.94 -8.93 27.98
CA ILE A 107 18.11 -8.54 27.19
C ILE A 107 18.20 -7.03 27.03
N SER A 108 19.42 -6.51 26.88
CA SER A 108 19.63 -5.08 26.64
C SER A 108 19.01 -4.63 25.30
N ILE A 109 18.57 -3.37 25.23
CA ILE A 109 18.03 -2.76 24.00
C ILE A 109 19.01 -2.90 22.82
N ARG A 110 20.31 -2.72 23.07
CA ARG A 110 21.37 -2.85 22.08
C ARG A 110 21.43 -4.27 21.51
N LEU A 111 21.41 -5.28 22.38
CA LEU A 111 21.45 -6.68 21.97
C LEU A 111 20.19 -7.05 21.16
N ALA A 112 19.01 -6.64 21.62
CA ALA A 112 17.76 -6.85 20.88
C ALA A 112 17.77 -6.18 19.50
N CYS A 113 18.27 -4.95 19.42
CA CYS A 113 18.40 -4.20 18.15
C CYS A 113 19.34 -4.90 17.17
N GLN A 114 20.46 -5.45 17.65
CA GLN A 114 21.38 -6.26 16.85
C GLN A 114 20.73 -7.55 16.36
N ILE A 115 20.05 -8.29 17.24
CA ILE A 115 19.37 -9.54 16.92
C ILE A 115 18.32 -9.33 15.82
N PHE A 116 17.48 -8.31 15.94
CA PHE A 116 16.38 -8.08 14.98
C PHE A 116 16.75 -7.14 13.83
N SER A 117 18.03 -6.73 13.72
CA SER A 117 18.51 -5.79 12.68
C SER A 117 17.67 -4.49 12.63
N VAL A 118 17.46 -3.87 13.78
CA VAL A 118 16.74 -2.60 13.95
C VAL A 118 17.69 -1.57 14.55
N SER A 119 17.68 -0.32 14.08
CA SER A 119 18.47 0.73 14.72
C SER A 119 17.88 1.10 16.10
N GLU A 120 18.73 1.47 17.05
CA GLU A 120 18.24 1.88 18.37
C GLU A 120 17.35 3.14 18.30
N THR A 121 17.58 4.02 17.32
CA THR A 121 16.71 5.17 17.03
C THR A 121 15.30 4.74 16.62
N CYS A 122 15.18 3.73 15.76
CA CYS A 122 13.90 3.15 15.36
C CYS A 122 13.21 2.45 16.53
N TYR A 123 13.97 1.74 17.38
CA TYR A 123 13.46 1.11 18.59
C TYR A 123 12.84 2.12 19.55
N ARG A 124 13.56 3.21 19.83
CA ARG A 124 13.14 4.27 20.76
C ARG A 124 12.06 5.19 20.17
N TYR A 125 11.83 5.14 18.86
CA TYR A 125 10.81 5.97 18.22
C TYR A 125 9.41 5.66 18.76
N LEU A 126 8.82 6.66 19.40
CA LEU A 126 7.41 6.68 19.76
C LEU A 126 6.62 7.37 18.64
N PRO A 127 5.63 6.69 18.05
CA PRO A 127 4.76 7.35 17.08
C PRO A 127 4.05 8.50 17.78
N ARG A 128 4.20 9.72 17.26
CA ARG A 128 3.36 10.84 17.69
C ARG A 128 1.93 10.55 17.24
N LEU A 129 1.03 10.36 18.21
CA LEU A 129 -0.41 10.29 17.96
C LEU A 129 -0.85 11.64 17.42
N SER A 130 -0.96 11.72 16.10
CA SER A 130 -1.39 12.93 15.44
C SER A 130 -2.91 12.92 15.39
N VAL A 131 -3.55 13.95 15.96
CA VAL A 131 -4.98 14.25 15.79
C VAL A 131 -5.37 14.20 14.30
N GLU A 132 -4.45 14.56 13.41
CA GLU A 132 -4.65 14.48 11.96
C GLU A 132 -4.77 13.04 11.43
N ASN A 133 -4.13 12.04 12.05
CA ASN A 133 -4.36 10.64 11.66
C ASN A 133 -5.79 10.20 11.96
N GLN A 134 -6.34 10.62 13.10
CA GLN A 134 -7.74 10.36 13.44
C GLN A 134 -8.68 11.07 12.47
N ARG A 135 -8.36 12.32 12.08
CA ARG A 135 -9.11 13.05 11.05
C ARG A 135 -9.07 12.33 9.70
N ILE A 136 -7.91 11.85 9.26
CA ILE A 136 -7.77 11.04 8.03
C ILE A 136 -8.63 9.78 8.13
N ALA A 137 -8.55 9.06 9.26
CA ALA A 137 -9.31 7.83 9.48
C ALA A 137 -10.82 8.08 9.42
N GLY A 138 -11.30 9.12 10.11
CA GLY A 138 -12.73 9.49 10.11
C GLY A 138 -13.24 9.85 8.71
N TRP A 139 -12.44 10.58 7.93
CA TRP A 139 -12.79 10.86 6.53
C TRP A 139 -12.82 9.61 5.66
N LEU A 140 -11.82 8.73 5.77
CA LEU A 140 -11.80 7.48 5.01
C LEU A 140 -13.02 6.62 5.33
N LEU A 141 -13.37 6.46 6.61
CA LEU A 141 -14.56 5.72 7.03
C LEU A 141 -15.84 6.34 6.48
N ARG A 142 -15.98 7.68 6.55
CA ARG A 142 -17.13 8.39 5.99
C ARG A 142 -17.27 8.15 4.49
N ILE A 143 -16.17 8.29 3.74
CA ILE A 143 -16.18 8.10 2.28
C ILE A 143 -16.55 6.66 1.95
N THR A 144 -15.90 5.66 2.55
CA THR A 144 -16.18 4.25 2.26
C THR A 144 -17.57 3.81 2.73
N GLY A 145 -18.14 4.49 3.73
CA GLY A 145 -19.51 4.26 4.18
C GLY A 145 -20.53 4.71 3.13
N SER A 146 -20.32 5.88 2.52
CA SER A 146 -21.19 6.40 1.45
C SER A 146 -20.89 5.82 0.06
N GLN A 147 -19.63 5.55 -0.25
CA GLN A 147 -19.13 5.20 -1.59
C GLN A 147 -18.42 3.84 -1.54
N ARG A 148 -19.22 2.77 -1.41
CA ARG A 148 -18.73 1.42 -1.10
C ARG A 148 -17.81 0.81 -2.16
N ASN A 149 -17.97 1.23 -3.42
CA ASN A 149 -17.17 0.74 -4.55
C ASN A 149 -15.89 1.54 -4.78
N TRP A 150 -15.62 2.57 -3.97
CA TRP A 150 -14.42 3.37 -4.12
C TRP A 150 -13.22 2.67 -3.49
N GLY A 151 -12.25 2.34 -4.33
CA GLY A 151 -10.93 1.95 -3.87
C GLY A 151 -10.14 3.12 -3.28
N PHE A 152 -8.98 2.80 -2.72
CA PHE A 152 -8.07 3.79 -2.15
C PHE A 152 -7.76 4.96 -3.10
N GLY A 153 -7.56 4.70 -4.39
CA GLY A 153 -7.24 5.76 -5.36
C GLY A 153 -8.31 6.84 -5.44
N LEU A 154 -9.59 6.46 -5.55
CA LEU A 154 -10.70 7.41 -5.57
C LEU A 154 -10.86 8.13 -4.22
N CYS A 155 -10.75 7.40 -3.11
CA CYS A 155 -10.79 8.00 -1.77
C CYS A 155 -9.70 9.08 -1.62
N PHE A 156 -8.47 8.78 -2.03
CA PHE A 156 -7.36 9.73 -1.95
C PHE A 156 -7.56 10.95 -2.85
N LEU A 157 -7.99 10.75 -4.10
CA LEU A 157 -8.24 11.84 -5.04
C LEU A 157 -9.39 12.74 -4.57
N TYR A 158 -10.44 12.19 -3.97
CA TYR A 158 -11.50 12.98 -3.35
C TYR A 158 -10.95 13.87 -2.23
N LEU A 159 -10.16 13.29 -1.32
CA LEU A 159 -9.54 14.05 -0.24
C LEU A 159 -8.61 15.14 -0.77
N ARG A 160 -7.85 14.85 -1.84
CA ARG A 160 -6.86 15.76 -2.40
C ARG A 160 -7.46 16.88 -3.24
N ASN A 161 -8.31 16.54 -4.20
CA ASN A 161 -8.78 17.45 -5.24
C ASN A 161 -10.14 18.07 -4.91
N VAL A 162 -11.01 17.35 -4.19
CA VAL A 162 -12.37 17.82 -3.89
C VAL A 162 -12.41 18.48 -2.51
N LYS A 163 -11.82 17.85 -1.49
CA LYS A 163 -11.72 18.44 -0.14
C LYS A 163 -10.47 19.30 0.08
N GLY A 164 -9.52 19.29 -0.86
CA GLY A 164 -8.35 20.16 -0.82
C GLY A 164 -7.29 19.78 0.23
N PHE A 165 -7.36 18.59 0.83
CA PHE A 165 -6.39 18.18 1.84
C PHE A 165 -5.01 17.95 1.22
N ARG A 166 -3.98 18.56 1.81
CA ARG A 166 -2.59 18.42 1.36
C ARG A 166 -1.85 17.21 1.95
N TRP A 167 -2.57 16.21 2.46
CA TRP A 167 -1.99 15.04 3.11
C TRP A 167 -1.11 14.21 2.17
N ASN A 168 -0.05 13.64 2.74
CA ASN A 168 0.85 12.77 2.01
C ASN A 168 0.16 11.45 1.64
N HIS A 169 0.24 11.06 0.36
CA HIS A 169 -0.34 9.82 -0.16
C HIS A 169 0.04 8.57 0.64
N LYS A 170 1.33 8.38 0.97
CA LYS A 170 1.80 7.20 1.72
C LYS A 170 1.20 7.14 3.12
N ARG A 171 0.98 8.30 3.74
CA ARG A 171 0.36 8.41 5.07
C ARG A 171 -1.11 8.01 5.04
N VAL A 172 -1.88 8.54 4.08
CA VAL A 172 -3.30 8.18 3.91
C VAL A 172 -3.43 6.70 3.57
N TYR A 173 -2.58 6.17 2.68
CA TYR A 173 -2.58 4.76 2.31
C TYR A 173 -2.31 3.84 3.50
N ARG A 174 -1.34 4.19 4.35
CA ARG A 174 -1.04 3.42 5.57
C ARG A 174 -2.27 3.33 6.47
N ILE A 175 -2.93 4.46 6.73
CA ILE A 175 -4.14 4.51 7.58
C ILE A 175 -5.28 3.72 6.94
N TYR A 176 -5.48 3.84 5.63
CA TYR A 176 -6.47 3.05 4.89
C TYR A 176 -6.25 1.54 5.05
N CYS A 177 -4.99 1.08 4.97
CA CYS A 177 -4.67 -0.33 5.20
C CYS A 177 -4.80 -0.74 6.67
N GLU A 178 -4.45 0.12 7.63
CA GLU A 178 -4.64 -0.11 9.07
C GLU A 178 -6.12 -0.29 9.42
N LEU A 179 -7.01 0.49 8.78
CA LEU A 179 -8.46 0.35 8.88
C LEU A 179 -9.03 -0.86 8.11
N SER A 180 -8.17 -1.62 7.42
CA SER A 180 -8.57 -2.80 6.64
C SER A 180 -9.65 -2.53 5.58
N LEU A 181 -9.66 -1.31 5.02
CA LEU A 181 -10.63 -0.88 4.00
C LEU A 181 -10.35 -1.42 2.60
N ASN A 182 -9.30 -2.22 2.44
CA ASN A 182 -8.89 -2.74 1.14
C ASN A 182 -9.98 -3.63 0.53
N MET A 183 -10.44 -3.27 -0.66
CA MET A 183 -11.40 -4.09 -1.40
C MET A 183 -10.79 -5.44 -1.76
N ARG A 184 -11.58 -6.52 -1.64
CA ARG A 184 -11.15 -7.86 -2.01
C ARG A 184 -10.93 -7.94 -3.51
N ILE A 185 -9.68 -8.13 -3.93
CA ILE A 185 -9.34 -8.38 -5.33
C ILE A 185 -9.68 -9.84 -5.64
N LYS A 186 -10.68 -10.07 -6.50
CA LYS A 186 -10.90 -11.41 -7.07
C LYS A 186 -9.77 -11.71 -8.05
N PRO A 187 -9.01 -12.81 -7.89
CA PRO A 187 -7.95 -13.17 -8.82
C PRO A 187 -8.58 -13.42 -10.19
N LYS A 188 -8.15 -12.65 -11.21
CA LYS A 188 -8.58 -12.85 -12.59
C LYS A 188 -7.50 -13.61 -13.34
N LYS A 189 -7.90 -14.57 -14.18
CA LYS A 189 -7.01 -15.19 -15.18
C LYS A 189 -6.45 -14.07 -16.05
N ARG A 190 -5.12 -13.94 -16.11
CA ARG A 190 -4.46 -12.96 -16.97
C ARG A 190 -4.64 -13.40 -18.42
N LEU A 191 -5.57 -12.78 -19.13
CA LEU A 191 -5.69 -12.90 -20.57
C LEU A 191 -4.79 -11.84 -21.20
N LYS A 192 -3.94 -12.23 -22.16
CA LYS A 192 -3.32 -11.26 -23.06
C LYS A 192 -4.44 -10.70 -23.94
N ARG A 193 -4.71 -9.41 -23.79
CA ARG A 193 -5.61 -8.66 -24.67
C ARG A 193 -4.74 -7.65 -25.38
N ASP A 194 -4.93 -7.51 -26.67
CA ASP A 194 -4.35 -6.39 -27.40
C ASP A 194 -4.88 -5.10 -26.79
N LYS A 195 -4.00 -4.11 -26.61
CA LYS A 195 -4.44 -2.80 -26.14
C LYS A 195 -5.24 -2.18 -27.29
N PRO A 196 -6.55 -1.94 -27.13
CA PRO A 196 -7.29 -1.23 -28.15
C PRO A 196 -6.67 0.15 -28.33
N GLU A 197 -6.71 0.66 -29.56
CA GLU A 197 -6.29 2.03 -29.83
C GLU A 197 -7.17 2.99 -29.03
N PRO A 198 -6.57 3.99 -28.35
CA PRO A 198 -7.34 4.94 -27.58
C PRO A 198 -8.18 5.81 -28.52
N LEU A 199 -9.48 5.94 -28.23
CA LEU A 199 -10.32 6.96 -28.85
C LEU A 199 -9.68 8.33 -28.64
N ALA A 200 -9.63 9.13 -29.71
CA ALA A 200 -9.21 10.53 -29.62
C ALA A 200 -10.17 11.28 -28.68
N VAL A 201 -9.59 11.94 -27.67
CA VAL A 201 -10.34 12.86 -26.81
C VAL A 201 -10.49 14.16 -27.60
N PRO A 202 -11.69 14.73 -27.72
CA PRO A 202 -11.87 16.04 -28.34
C PRO A 202 -11.03 17.12 -27.64
N GLU A 203 -10.73 18.21 -28.33
CA GLU A 203 -9.92 19.31 -27.79
C GLU A 203 -10.76 20.32 -27.01
N TYR A 204 -12.03 20.48 -27.42
CA TYR A 204 -12.94 21.46 -26.84
C TYR A 204 -14.25 20.82 -26.37
N SER A 205 -14.93 21.49 -25.43
CA SER A 205 -16.27 21.09 -25.01
C SER A 205 -17.26 21.21 -26.18
N ASN A 206 -18.30 20.37 -26.15
CA ASN A 206 -19.34 20.31 -27.19
C ASN A 206 -18.85 19.92 -28.61
N GLU A 207 -17.62 19.41 -28.76
CA GLU A 207 -17.23 18.85 -30.07
C GLU A 207 -17.97 17.54 -30.36
N CYS A 208 -18.04 16.64 -29.37
CA CYS A 208 -18.71 15.35 -29.50
C CYS A 208 -19.42 15.00 -28.21
N TRP A 209 -20.70 14.69 -28.29
CA TRP A 209 -21.44 14.07 -27.20
C TRP A 209 -21.60 12.58 -27.48
N SER A 210 -21.41 11.75 -26.46
CA SER A 210 -21.71 10.32 -26.54
C SER A 210 -22.98 10.03 -25.75
N MET A 211 -23.89 9.28 -26.35
CA MET A 211 -25.11 8.83 -25.68
C MET A 211 -25.35 7.34 -25.84
N ASP A 212 -26.01 6.75 -24.84
CA ASP A 212 -26.34 5.32 -24.80
C ASP A 212 -27.49 5.05 -23.83
N PHE A 213 -28.21 3.95 -24.06
CA PHE A 213 -29.28 3.50 -23.20
C PHE A 213 -28.79 2.47 -22.18
N MET A 214 -29.32 2.57 -20.96
CA MET A 214 -29.26 1.49 -19.98
C MET A 214 -30.66 0.99 -19.65
N HIS A 215 -30.71 -0.28 -19.23
CA HIS A 215 -31.91 -0.92 -18.71
C HIS A 215 -31.73 -1.23 -17.23
N ASP A 216 -32.80 -1.08 -16.48
CA ASP A 216 -32.94 -1.48 -15.07
C ASP A 216 -34.39 -1.90 -14.75
N GLN A 217 -34.67 -2.29 -13.52
CA GLN A 217 -36.00 -2.67 -13.05
C GLN A 217 -36.35 -1.99 -11.72
N LEU A 218 -37.61 -1.57 -11.58
CA LEU A 218 -38.17 -1.16 -10.30
C LEU A 218 -38.39 -2.37 -9.38
N SER A 219 -38.61 -2.12 -8.10
CA SER A 219 -38.85 -3.15 -7.08
C SER A 219 -40.03 -4.06 -7.38
N ASP A 220 -40.99 -3.59 -8.19
CA ASP A 220 -42.17 -4.34 -8.62
C ASP A 220 -41.97 -5.10 -9.95
N GLY A 221 -40.76 -5.06 -10.52
CA GLY A 221 -40.40 -5.78 -11.75
C GLY A 221 -40.68 -5.01 -13.05
N ARG A 222 -41.28 -3.81 -12.99
CA ARG A 222 -41.44 -2.98 -14.19
C ARG A 222 -40.06 -2.58 -14.73
N SER A 223 -39.84 -2.81 -16.01
CA SER A 223 -38.59 -2.43 -16.68
C SER A 223 -38.57 -0.93 -16.95
N VAL A 224 -37.43 -0.30 -16.66
CA VAL A 224 -37.17 1.11 -16.89
C VAL A 224 -35.93 1.28 -17.77
N ARG A 225 -35.90 2.37 -18.53
CA ARG A 225 -34.78 2.75 -19.39
C ARG A 225 -34.20 4.07 -18.93
N LEU A 226 -32.89 4.19 -19.09
CA LEU A 226 -32.14 5.41 -18.82
C LEU A 226 -31.41 5.83 -20.09
N LEU A 227 -31.57 7.07 -20.52
CA LEU A 227 -30.73 7.70 -21.54
C LEU A 227 -29.64 8.50 -20.84
N ASN A 228 -28.40 8.07 -21.03
CA ASN A 228 -27.23 8.76 -20.51
C ASN A 228 -26.56 9.53 -21.64
N ILE A 229 -26.27 10.81 -21.41
CA ILE A 229 -25.58 11.68 -22.36
C ILE A 229 -24.35 12.28 -21.66
N ILE A 230 -23.19 12.17 -22.28
CA ILE A 230 -21.94 12.75 -21.77
C ILE A 230 -21.23 13.59 -22.82
N ASP A 231 -20.44 14.56 -22.36
CA ASP A 231 -19.44 15.26 -23.19
C ASP A 231 -18.13 14.46 -23.23
N ASP A 232 -17.63 14.19 -24.44
CA ASP A 232 -16.41 13.42 -24.65
C ASP A 232 -15.14 14.17 -24.25
N PHE A 233 -15.16 15.49 -24.11
CA PHE A 233 -14.01 16.29 -23.68
C PHE A 233 -13.75 16.14 -22.18
N ASN A 234 -14.65 16.70 -21.35
CA ASN A 234 -14.49 16.79 -19.90
C ASN A 234 -15.15 15.64 -19.12
N ARG A 235 -15.78 14.67 -19.82
CA ARG A 235 -16.55 13.57 -19.21
C ARG A 235 -17.70 14.06 -18.36
N GLU A 236 -18.25 15.24 -18.62
CA GLU A 236 -19.41 15.73 -17.90
C GLU A 236 -20.64 14.92 -18.28
N ALA A 237 -21.42 14.53 -17.28
CA ALA A 237 -22.74 13.97 -17.47
C ALA A 237 -23.72 15.10 -17.78
N LEU A 238 -24.25 15.14 -19.01
CA LEU A 238 -25.14 16.18 -19.48
C LEU A 238 -26.60 15.90 -19.12
N ALA A 239 -27.01 14.64 -19.19
CA ALA A 239 -28.31 14.20 -18.72
C ALA A 239 -28.31 12.73 -18.33
N ILE A 240 -29.23 12.39 -17.43
CA ILE A 240 -29.69 11.04 -17.12
C ILE A 240 -31.21 11.10 -17.15
N GLU A 241 -31.80 10.80 -18.30
CA GLU A 241 -33.26 10.78 -18.47
C GLU A 241 -33.78 9.37 -18.19
N VAL A 242 -34.76 9.24 -17.30
CA VAL A 242 -35.34 7.96 -16.90
C VAL A 242 -36.80 7.91 -17.29
N ASP A 243 -37.21 6.83 -17.97
CA ASP A 243 -38.61 6.60 -18.31
C ASP A 243 -38.89 5.10 -18.49
N PHE A 244 -40.16 4.69 -18.60
CA PHE A 244 -40.52 3.32 -19.00
C PHE A 244 -40.22 3.08 -20.48
N SER A 245 -40.33 4.12 -21.30
CA SER A 245 -40.01 4.10 -22.73
C SER A 245 -39.38 5.43 -23.14
N LEU A 246 -38.34 5.37 -23.97
CA LEU A 246 -37.60 6.54 -24.43
C LEU A 246 -37.63 6.58 -25.97
N PRO A 247 -38.77 6.96 -26.59
CA PRO A 247 -38.87 7.10 -28.04
C PRO A 247 -38.03 8.29 -28.53
N SER A 248 -37.80 8.34 -29.85
CA SER A 248 -36.99 9.38 -30.51
C SER A 248 -37.40 10.80 -30.17
N SER A 249 -38.69 11.08 -30.07
CA SER A 249 -39.24 12.38 -29.66
C SER A 249 -38.84 12.79 -28.24
N ARG A 250 -38.72 11.83 -27.32
CA ARG A 250 -38.25 12.05 -25.95
C ARG A 250 -36.76 12.33 -25.92
N VAL A 251 -35.97 11.57 -26.69
CA VAL A 251 -34.52 11.80 -26.88
C VAL A 251 -34.27 13.20 -27.42
N LYS A 252 -34.98 13.59 -28.48
CA LYS A 252 -34.91 14.92 -29.08
C LYS A 252 -35.18 16.01 -28.04
N ARG A 253 -36.27 15.90 -27.27
CA ARG A 253 -36.61 16.87 -26.23
C ARG A 253 -35.50 17.02 -25.20
N THR A 254 -34.90 15.91 -24.74
CA THR A 254 -33.78 15.96 -23.80
C THR A 254 -32.56 16.64 -24.41
N LEU A 255 -32.24 16.37 -25.67
CA LEU A 255 -31.14 17.04 -26.38
C LEU A 255 -31.38 18.54 -26.54
N GLU A 256 -32.59 18.95 -26.93
CA GLU A 256 -32.97 20.36 -27.06
C GLU A 256 -32.82 21.12 -25.73
N GLN A 257 -33.24 20.52 -24.62
CA GLN A 257 -33.05 21.08 -23.29
C GLN A 257 -31.57 21.26 -22.95
N ILE A 258 -30.70 20.30 -23.29
CA ILE A 258 -29.25 20.42 -23.05
C ILE A 258 -28.65 21.54 -23.92
N ILE A 259 -29.06 21.61 -25.19
CA ILE A 259 -28.58 22.61 -26.13
C ILE A 259 -28.95 24.03 -25.67
N GLU A 260 -30.12 24.21 -25.06
CA GLU A 260 -30.59 25.51 -24.58
C GLU A 260 -29.65 26.14 -23.53
N TRP A 261 -29.17 25.36 -22.56
CA TRP A 261 -28.31 25.91 -21.49
C TRP A 261 -26.81 25.76 -21.76
N ARG A 262 -26.38 24.81 -22.61
CA ARG A 262 -24.95 24.54 -22.84
C ARG A 262 -24.44 24.96 -24.22
N GLY A 263 -25.35 25.11 -25.17
CA GLY A 263 -25.03 25.23 -26.59
C GLY A 263 -24.98 23.89 -27.32
N LYS A 264 -24.91 23.99 -28.64
CA LYS A 264 -25.07 22.87 -29.58
C LYS A 264 -23.77 22.09 -29.78
N PRO A 265 -23.80 20.74 -29.84
CA PRO A 265 -22.62 19.97 -30.19
C PRO A 265 -22.34 19.97 -31.70
N ALA A 266 -21.09 19.76 -32.10
CA ALA A 266 -20.75 19.55 -33.51
C ALA A 266 -21.15 18.14 -33.99
N ALA A 267 -21.01 17.13 -33.12
CA ALA A 267 -21.41 15.77 -33.42
C ALA A 267 -22.00 15.04 -32.21
N ILE A 268 -22.84 14.04 -32.47
CA ILE A 268 -23.35 13.11 -31.46
C ILE A 268 -22.99 11.69 -31.89
N ARG A 269 -22.42 10.92 -30.98
CA ARG A 269 -22.06 9.52 -31.16
C ARG A 269 -23.08 8.63 -30.44
N CYS A 270 -23.63 7.67 -31.17
CA CYS A 270 -24.61 6.72 -30.66
C CYS A 270 -24.46 5.35 -31.32
N ASP A 271 -25.12 4.35 -30.76
CA ASP A 271 -25.24 3.04 -31.41
C ASP A 271 -26.30 3.05 -32.52
N ASN A 272 -26.49 1.91 -33.18
CA ASN A 272 -27.51 1.75 -34.23
C ASN A 272 -28.87 1.32 -33.65
N GLY A 273 -29.19 1.72 -32.42
CA GLY A 273 -30.50 1.46 -31.83
C GLY A 273 -31.63 2.07 -32.67
N PRO A 274 -32.80 1.40 -32.76
CA PRO A 274 -33.93 1.86 -33.57
C PRO A 274 -34.41 3.26 -33.17
N GLU A 275 -34.20 3.65 -31.90
CA GLU A 275 -34.51 4.98 -31.37
C GLU A 275 -33.64 6.07 -32.01
N TYR A 276 -32.41 5.73 -32.40
CA TYR A 276 -31.46 6.67 -33.00
C TYR A 276 -31.53 6.68 -34.54
N THR A 277 -31.93 5.57 -35.15
CA THR A 277 -32.07 5.46 -36.60
C THR A 277 -33.42 5.94 -37.13
N SER A 278 -34.30 6.44 -36.25
CA SER A 278 -35.57 7.04 -36.67
C SER A 278 -35.32 8.28 -37.55
N HIS A 279 -36.13 8.46 -38.59
CA HIS A 279 -36.08 9.66 -39.44
C HIS A 279 -36.26 10.96 -38.63
N GLU A 280 -36.99 10.92 -37.53
CA GLU A 280 -37.22 12.10 -36.68
C GLU A 280 -35.91 12.65 -36.10
N LEU A 281 -35.05 11.79 -35.54
CA LEU A 281 -33.79 12.22 -34.94
C LEU A 281 -32.75 12.62 -36.00
N ILE A 282 -32.72 11.90 -37.13
CA ILE A 282 -31.82 12.20 -38.25
C ILE A 282 -32.15 13.57 -38.84
N ASN A 283 -33.43 13.81 -39.18
CA ASN A 283 -33.86 15.09 -39.73
C ASN A 283 -33.62 16.23 -38.73
N TRP A 284 -33.94 16.01 -37.44
CA TRP A 284 -33.66 17.01 -36.41
C TRP A 284 -32.16 17.34 -36.30
N ALA A 285 -31.29 16.35 -36.38
CA ALA A 285 -29.85 16.57 -36.33
C ALA A 285 -29.36 17.33 -37.58
N GLU A 286 -29.87 17.00 -38.77
CA GLU A 286 -29.57 17.71 -40.01
C GLU A 286 -30.04 19.17 -39.97
N ASP A 287 -31.28 19.42 -39.52
CA ASP A 287 -31.86 20.76 -39.37
C ASP A 287 -31.04 21.62 -38.39
N ASN A 288 -30.50 21.00 -37.35
CA ASN A 288 -29.63 21.66 -36.39
C ASN A 288 -28.15 21.69 -36.83
N GLY A 289 -27.77 21.09 -37.96
CA GLY A 289 -26.37 21.00 -38.40
C GLY A 289 -25.48 20.23 -37.41
N ILE A 290 -26.02 19.18 -36.78
CA ILE A 290 -25.34 18.27 -35.86
C ILE A 290 -25.04 16.97 -36.61
N LYS A 291 -23.79 16.52 -36.61
CA LYS A 291 -23.42 15.26 -37.26
C LYS A 291 -23.73 14.06 -36.38
N LEU A 292 -24.58 13.13 -36.84
CA LEU A 292 -24.77 11.83 -36.17
C LEU A 292 -23.71 10.83 -36.60
N ASN A 293 -22.89 10.38 -35.65
CA ASN A 293 -21.82 9.40 -35.83
C ASN A 293 -22.26 8.06 -35.26
N PHE A 294 -22.81 7.19 -36.10
CA PHE A 294 -23.17 5.83 -35.72
C PHE A 294 -21.92 4.94 -35.58
N ILE A 295 -21.86 4.14 -34.51
CA ILE A 295 -20.79 3.14 -34.37
C ILE A 295 -20.98 1.99 -35.36
N GLN A 296 -19.88 1.30 -35.67
CA GLN A 296 -19.95 0.09 -36.47
C GLN A 296 -20.66 -1.04 -35.71
N PRO A 297 -21.57 -1.79 -36.37
CA PRO A 297 -22.21 -2.96 -35.77
C PRO A 297 -21.18 -3.93 -35.19
N GLY A 298 -21.36 -4.32 -33.92
CA GLY A 298 -20.44 -5.22 -33.23
C GLY A 298 -19.15 -4.58 -32.71
N ASN A 299 -19.00 -3.25 -32.78
CA ASN A 299 -17.83 -2.53 -32.25
C ASN A 299 -18.17 -1.56 -31.08
N PRO A 300 -18.57 -2.08 -29.91
CA PRO A 300 -18.89 -1.29 -28.71
C PRO A 300 -17.77 -0.34 -28.28
N GLN A 301 -16.51 -0.72 -28.57
CA GLN A 301 -15.33 0.03 -28.19
C GLN A 301 -15.28 1.43 -28.81
N GLN A 302 -15.99 1.67 -29.92
CA GLN A 302 -16.11 3.00 -30.52
C GLN A 302 -16.90 3.99 -29.66
N ASN A 303 -17.70 3.50 -28.70
CA ASN A 303 -18.44 4.29 -27.73
C ASN A 303 -17.89 4.11 -26.29
N ALA A 304 -16.59 3.82 -26.15
CA ALA A 304 -16.03 3.40 -24.85
C ALA A 304 -16.19 4.44 -23.71
N TYR A 305 -16.38 5.72 -24.03
CA TYR A 305 -16.57 6.77 -23.03
C TYR A 305 -17.91 6.63 -22.31
N ILE A 306 -19.01 6.53 -23.06
CA ILE A 306 -20.33 6.32 -22.44
C ILE A 306 -20.43 4.94 -21.83
N GLU A 307 -19.82 3.90 -22.41
CA GLU A 307 -19.80 2.57 -21.79
C GLU A 307 -19.13 2.58 -20.40
N ARG A 308 -18.01 3.31 -20.29
CA ARG A 308 -17.32 3.48 -19.01
C ARG A 308 -18.15 4.30 -18.03
N TYR A 309 -18.86 5.31 -18.51
CA TYR A 309 -19.81 6.09 -17.71
C TYR A 309 -20.96 5.21 -17.22
N ASN A 310 -21.61 4.46 -18.11
CA ASN A 310 -22.68 3.51 -17.82
C ASN A 310 -22.26 2.46 -16.79
N ARG A 311 -21.03 1.95 -16.90
CA ARG A 311 -20.43 1.10 -15.86
C ARG A 311 -20.38 1.79 -14.49
N THR A 312 -20.00 3.06 -14.48
CA THR A 312 -19.94 3.88 -13.26
C THR A 312 -21.33 4.10 -12.68
N VAL A 313 -22.29 4.55 -13.48
CA VAL A 313 -23.71 4.72 -13.11
C VAL A 313 -24.24 3.44 -12.46
N ARG A 314 -24.04 2.29 -13.12
CA ARG A 314 -24.56 1.01 -12.66
C ARG A 314 -23.98 0.55 -11.33
N TYR A 315 -22.65 0.63 -11.15
CA TYR A 315 -22.04 0.11 -9.92
C TYR A 315 -22.05 1.13 -8.78
N ASP A 316 -21.73 2.39 -9.04
CA ASP A 316 -21.61 3.42 -7.99
C ASP A 316 -22.97 3.95 -7.54
N TRP A 317 -24.03 3.82 -8.35
CA TRP A 317 -25.36 4.32 -8.03
C TRP A 317 -26.46 3.27 -8.12
N LEU A 318 -26.88 2.85 -9.34
CA LEU A 318 -28.10 2.05 -9.49
C LEU A 318 -28.06 0.76 -8.66
N GLY A 319 -26.95 0.02 -8.69
CA GLY A 319 -26.79 -1.21 -7.91
C GLY A 319 -26.68 -1.04 -6.40
N GLN A 320 -26.76 0.18 -5.87
CA GLN A 320 -26.77 0.46 -4.43
C GLN A 320 -28.18 0.64 -3.85
N TYR A 321 -29.19 0.86 -4.70
CA TYR A 321 -30.54 1.22 -4.28
C TYR A 321 -31.58 0.32 -4.93
N LEU A 322 -32.74 0.21 -4.30
CA LEU A 322 -33.92 -0.45 -4.86
C LEU A 322 -35.02 0.61 -4.96
N PHE A 323 -35.42 0.97 -6.18
CA PHE A 323 -36.36 2.05 -6.43
C PHE A 323 -37.79 1.52 -6.56
N CYS A 324 -38.75 2.21 -5.95
CA CYS A 324 -40.15 1.82 -5.96
C CYS A 324 -40.99 2.58 -7.01
N SER A 325 -40.47 3.69 -7.52
CA SER A 325 -41.17 4.54 -8.49
C SER A 325 -40.23 5.20 -9.48
N LEU A 326 -40.78 5.62 -10.62
CA LEU A 326 -40.06 6.34 -11.66
C LEU A 326 -39.60 7.73 -11.17
N ASP A 327 -40.47 8.44 -10.44
CA ASP A 327 -40.17 9.77 -9.90
C ASP A 327 -39.01 9.73 -8.89
N GLU A 328 -38.98 8.70 -8.04
CA GLU A 328 -37.88 8.48 -7.11
C GLU A 328 -36.58 8.24 -7.88
N LEU A 329 -36.61 7.36 -8.89
CA LEU A 329 -35.45 7.05 -9.70
C LEU A 329 -34.92 8.30 -10.44
N GLN A 330 -35.79 9.10 -11.06
CA GLN A 330 -35.42 10.34 -11.75
C GLN A 330 -34.85 11.40 -10.78
N ARG A 331 -35.41 11.53 -9.57
CA ARG A 331 -34.88 12.44 -8.55
C ARG A 331 -33.45 12.03 -8.15
N TYR A 332 -33.25 10.75 -7.85
CA TYR A 332 -31.91 10.23 -7.53
C TYR A 332 -30.94 10.33 -8.71
N ALA A 333 -31.42 10.17 -9.95
CA ALA A 333 -30.63 10.37 -11.16
C ALA A 333 -30.06 11.78 -11.21
N THR A 334 -30.91 12.77 -10.93
CA THR A 334 -30.55 14.19 -10.93
C THR A 334 -29.55 14.52 -9.83
N GLU A 335 -29.79 14.04 -8.60
CA GLU A 335 -28.86 14.19 -7.47
C GLU A 335 -27.50 13.53 -7.77
N TRP A 336 -27.53 12.33 -8.37
CA TRP A 336 -26.32 11.60 -8.69
C TRP A 336 -25.54 12.24 -9.85
N GLN A 337 -26.21 12.76 -10.88
CA GLN A 337 -25.59 13.51 -11.95
C GLN A 337 -24.83 14.73 -11.40
N TRP A 338 -25.45 15.48 -10.48
CA TRP A 338 -24.81 16.59 -9.82
C TRP A 338 -23.57 16.14 -9.05
N PHE A 339 -23.69 15.09 -8.23
CA PHE A 339 -22.57 14.51 -7.49
C PHE A 339 -21.44 14.05 -8.42
N TYR A 340 -21.76 13.39 -9.52
CA TYR A 340 -20.79 12.92 -10.50
C TYR A 340 -19.98 14.08 -11.09
N ASN A 341 -20.66 15.17 -11.47
CA ASN A 341 -20.03 16.33 -12.09
C ASN A 341 -19.23 17.20 -11.12
N HIS A 342 -19.66 17.32 -9.87
CA HIS A 342 -19.13 18.30 -8.91
C HIS A 342 -18.27 17.70 -7.81
N GLU A 343 -18.52 16.45 -7.42
CA GLU A 343 -17.87 15.85 -6.24
C GLU A 343 -17.13 14.55 -6.53
N ARG A 344 -17.51 13.80 -7.58
CA ARG A 344 -16.88 12.51 -7.87
C ARG A 344 -15.53 12.70 -8.59
N PRO A 345 -14.41 12.21 -8.03
CA PRO A 345 -13.13 12.23 -8.72
C PRO A 345 -13.17 11.35 -9.96
N ASN A 346 -12.66 11.84 -11.09
CA ASN A 346 -12.57 11.07 -12.31
C ASN A 346 -11.11 10.70 -12.62
N MET A 347 -10.78 9.40 -12.55
CA MET A 347 -9.44 8.89 -12.84
C MET A 347 -8.92 9.25 -14.23
N ALA A 348 -9.80 9.35 -15.24
CA ALA A 348 -9.41 9.72 -16.60
C ALA A 348 -8.97 11.18 -16.68
N LEU A 349 -9.48 12.02 -15.79
CA LEU A 349 -9.20 13.46 -15.71
C LEU A 349 -8.10 13.78 -14.68
N GLY A 350 -7.26 12.79 -14.32
CA GLY A 350 -6.24 12.97 -13.27
C GLY A 350 -6.82 13.09 -11.85
N GLY A 351 -8.06 12.66 -11.64
CA GLY A 351 -8.76 12.69 -10.36
C GLY A 351 -9.50 13.99 -10.08
N TYR A 352 -9.59 14.90 -11.03
CA TYR A 352 -10.48 16.06 -10.95
C TYR A 352 -11.90 15.64 -11.31
N THR A 353 -12.89 16.37 -10.81
CA THR A 353 -14.28 16.19 -11.23
C THR A 353 -14.46 16.79 -12.64
N PRO A 354 -15.49 16.39 -13.40
CA PRO A 354 -15.76 16.97 -14.72
C PRO A 354 -15.79 18.49 -14.72
N ARG A 355 -16.46 19.11 -13.74
CA ARG A 355 -16.51 20.58 -13.60
C ARG A 355 -15.17 21.20 -13.22
N GLN A 356 -14.39 20.57 -12.34
CA GLN A 356 -13.04 21.04 -12.03
C GLN A 356 -12.10 20.96 -13.23
N HIS A 357 -12.29 19.95 -14.09
CA HIS A 357 -11.50 19.82 -15.31
C HIS A 357 -11.83 20.93 -16.30
N GLU A 358 -13.13 21.17 -16.54
CA GLU A 358 -13.61 22.25 -17.40
C GLU A 358 -13.01 23.61 -17.00
N LEU A 359 -13.10 23.96 -15.71
CA LEU A 359 -12.54 25.21 -15.16
C LEU A 359 -11.02 25.33 -15.24
N ARG A 360 -10.30 24.22 -15.44
CA ARG A 360 -8.83 24.22 -15.57
C ARG A 360 -8.39 24.36 -17.03
N THR A 361 -9.26 23.96 -17.95
CA THR A 361 -9.00 23.98 -19.40
C THR A 361 -9.63 25.16 -20.12
N ALA A 362 -10.63 25.80 -19.49
CA ALA A 362 -11.05 27.16 -19.82
C ALA A 362 -9.98 28.15 -19.36
#